data_AF-A0A3M1HZ14-F1
#
_entry.id   AF-A0A3M1HZ14-F1
#
_cell.length_a   1.000
_cell.length_b   1.000
_cell.length_c   1.000
_cell.angle_alpha   90.00
_cell.angle_beta   90.00
_cell.angle_gamma   90.00
#
_symmetry.space_group_name_H-M   'P 1'
#
loop_
_entity.id
_entity.type
_entity.pdbx_description
1 polymer ?
#
loop_
_entity_poly.entity_id
_entity_poly.type
_entity_poly.pdbx_seq_one_letter_code
_entity_poly.pdbx_strand_id
1 'polypeptide(L)'
;CRPFDAHRQGMSLGEGAGFVVLEPLKKAKERDANIYGLVIGKGASCDGYHMSGPHPEGEGIRRAMEIALKEGNLPPEKIDYINAHGTGTLDNDYIEAKIFQEIFGTHLPSFSSTKGFTGHCLGATGAMELIITLWAMEEGRIPPNLGFSNLDKKIGVAPEIEALSKPIYSALNPSIGFGGNNCVLLIQKNKDKIEKGFPHTSISSLTKLAIWGAGACFPEEKPAPLSIPFEVNLPPFFVYQLSRPLSRGDYPSLKWRKWSNTQRMAMIAAKEVMESLRPFWQKIPPQERAVFAGTGLGETGHSGEFLKKIFESQEKEPSPNKFVNSVHNSIAAALAIEWGFKGENHTFSHDYLSFELALWGAWQCLNNKSAKMAFLSAVDEANPYSLLFGYPWDMWKKEKVKLTPCQYNGEKEDGLIRNDFKGTVLGEGASFFILGPYNSNPEIKPLAFIQDLDIHFFPCYSSLEEGIEKEALYLEKKIKTLNLESYENLLFLLGANGDPALD
;
A
#
# COMPACT_ATOMS: atom_id res chain seq x y z
N CYS A 1 -2.37 9.04 26.24
CA CYS A 1 -2.00 9.89 25.08
C CYS A 1 -2.36 11.35 25.43
N ARG A 2 -1.53 12.34 25.05
CA ARG A 2 -1.83 13.78 25.24
C ARG A 2 -1.52 14.58 23.97
N PRO A 3 -2.35 14.48 22.92
CA PRO A 3 -2.08 15.16 21.65
C PRO A 3 -1.92 16.67 21.83
N PHE A 4 -0.88 17.23 21.21
CA PHE A 4 -0.50 18.65 21.19
C PHE A 4 -0.10 19.28 22.54
N ASP A 5 -0.16 18.54 23.64
CA ASP A 5 0.21 19.05 24.97
C ASP A 5 1.74 19.25 25.09
N ALA A 6 2.15 20.27 25.85
CA ALA A 6 3.56 20.56 26.13
C ALA A 6 4.30 19.43 26.85
N HIS A 7 3.57 18.58 27.57
CA HIS A 7 4.11 17.45 28.32
C HIS A 7 3.78 16.09 27.68
N ARG A 8 3.47 16.07 26.37
CA ARG A 8 3.28 14.83 25.63
C ARG A 8 4.56 13.99 25.59
N GLN A 9 4.43 12.67 25.72
CA GLN A 9 5.56 11.74 25.83
C GLN A 9 5.49 10.59 24.82
N GLY A 10 4.53 10.65 23.89
CA GLY A 10 4.26 9.57 22.95
C GLY A 10 2.78 9.19 22.88
N MET A 11 2.54 8.14 22.11
CA MET A 11 1.21 7.61 21.87
C MET A 11 0.81 6.53 22.88
N SER A 12 -0.50 6.34 23.02
CA SER A 12 -1.06 5.14 23.64
C SER A 12 -1.63 4.27 22.52
N LEU A 13 -1.36 2.96 22.54
CA LEU A 13 -1.97 2.04 21.58
C LEU A 13 -3.44 1.82 21.92
N GLY A 14 -4.24 1.55 20.89
CA GLY A 14 -5.63 1.13 21.01
C GLY A 14 -5.93 -0.01 20.05
N GLU A 15 -7.12 -0.56 20.16
CA GLU A 15 -7.66 -1.55 19.24
C GLU A 15 -9.10 -1.18 18.88
N GLY A 16 -9.55 -1.61 17.71
CA GLY A 16 -10.88 -1.30 17.22
C GLY A 16 -11.03 -1.63 15.75
N ALA A 17 -12.25 -1.43 15.24
CA ALA A 17 -12.58 -1.59 13.84
C ALA A 17 -13.59 -0.51 13.44
N GLY A 18 -13.54 -0.11 12.17
CA GLY A 18 -14.50 0.81 11.57
C GLY A 18 -14.80 0.35 10.15
N PHE A 19 -16.06 0.51 9.74
CA PHE A 19 -16.51 0.16 8.40
C PHE A 19 -17.43 1.26 7.88
N VAL A 20 -17.25 1.62 6.61
CA VAL A 20 -18.09 2.59 5.90
C VAL A 20 -18.45 2.03 4.53
N VAL A 21 -19.66 2.34 4.07
CA VAL A 21 -20.10 2.00 2.70
C VAL A 21 -19.94 3.24 1.83
N LEU A 22 -19.17 3.11 0.76
CA LEU A 22 -18.99 4.17 -0.24
C LEU A 22 -19.78 3.81 -1.51
N GLU A 23 -20.47 4.80 -2.05
CA GLU A 23 -21.24 4.66 -3.28
C GLU A 23 -21.15 5.95 -4.10
N PRO A 24 -21.17 5.89 -5.44
CA PRO A 24 -21.36 7.09 -6.25
C PRO A 24 -22.64 7.84 -5.82
N LEU A 25 -22.51 9.13 -5.52
CA LEU A 25 -23.62 9.97 -5.03
C LEU A 25 -24.89 9.86 -5.88
N LYS A 26 -24.74 9.74 -7.21
CA LYS A 26 -25.87 9.57 -8.13
C LYS A 26 -26.69 8.32 -7.80
N LYS A 27 -26.05 7.16 -7.59
CA LYS A 27 -26.74 5.90 -7.27
C LYS A 27 -27.38 5.93 -5.88
N ALA A 28 -26.67 6.50 -4.91
CA ALA A 28 -27.21 6.70 -3.56
C ALA A 28 -28.50 7.54 -3.59
N LYS A 29 -28.53 8.62 -4.39
CA LYS A 29 -29.74 9.44 -4.60
C LYS A 29 -30.85 8.71 -5.35
N GLU A 30 -30.53 7.94 -6.39
CA GLU A 30 -31.51 7.17 -7.18
C GLU A 30 -32.30 6.17 -6.32
N ARG A 31 -31.68 5.62 -5.27
CA ARG A 31 -32.32 4.68 -4.34
C ARG A 31 -32.74 5.29 -3.00
N ASP A 32 -32.73 6.62 -2.88
CA ASP A 32 -33.08 7.37 -1.66
C ASP A 32 -32.30 6.90 -0.41
N ALA A 33 -30.99 6.69 -0.56
CA ALA A 33 -30.12 6.26 0.53
C ALA A 33 -29.90 7.39 1.55
N ASN A 34 -29.79 7.03 2.83
CA ASN A 34 -29.29 7.97 3.84
C ASN A 34 -27.79 8.24 3.62
N ILE A 35 -27.44 9.52 3.37
CA ILE A 35 -26.07 9.94 3.07
C ILE A 35 -25.53 10.72 4.27
N TYR A 36 -24.59 10.12 5.00
CA TYR A 36 -23.94 10.73 6.17
C TYR A 36 -22.97 11.86 5.81
N GLY A 37 -22.35 11.80 4.64
CA GLY A 37 -21.36 12.77 4.20
C GLY A 37 -20.78 12.37 2.84
N LEU A 38 -19.96 13.26 2.29
CA LEU A 38 -19.40 13.13 0.96
C LEU A 38 -17.89 13.23 1.03
N VAL A 39 -17.19 12.22 0.51
CA VAL A 39 -15.75 12.33 0.25
C VAL A 39 -15.60 13.13 -1.04
N ILE A 40 -15.14 14.37 -0.92
CA ILE A 40 -15.04 15.28 -2.07
C ILE A 40 -13.60 15.48 -2.54
N GLY A 41 -12.61 15.08 -1.73
CA GLY A 41 -11.20 15.08 -2.12
C GLY A 41 -10.35 14.12 -1.28
N LYS A 42 -9.28 13.60 -1.87
CA LYS A 42 -8.30 12.71 -1.24
C LYS A 42 -6.89 13.14 -1.62
N GLY A 43 -6.11 13.52 -0.61
CA GLY A 43 -4.68 13.67 -0.76
C GLY A 43 -3.93 12.43 -0.32
N ALA A 44 -2.93 12.01 -1.10
CA ALA A 44 -1.96 11.02 -0.66
C ALA A 44 -0.55 11.43 -1.08
N SER A 45 0.44 11.22 -0.21
CA SER A 45 1.84 11.52 -0.51
C SER A 45 2.79 10.69 0.35
N CYS A 46 4.07 10.68 -0.01
CA CYS A 46 5.12 10.04 0.76
C CYS A 46 6.22 11.04 1.14
N ASP A 47 6.72 11.00 2.37
CA ASP A 47 7.85 11.83 2.77
C ASP A 47 9.16 11.37 2.10
N GLY A 48 9.33 10.07 1.88
CA GLY A 48 10.56 9.47 1.36
C GLY A 48 11.78 9.78 2.23
N TYR A 49 11.60 9.87 3.56
CA TYR A 49 12.58 10.44 4.49
C TYR A 49 13.04 9.48 5.58
N HIS A 50 12.13 9.03 6.45
CA HIS A 50 12.45 8.21 7.60
C HIS A 50 11.35 7.20 7.88
N MET A 51 11.73 6.06 8.46
CA MET A 51 10.81 4.95 8.70
C MET A 51 9.77 5.23 9.78
N SER A 52 10.10 6.03 10.80
CA SER A 52 9.20 6.30 11.94
C SER A 52 8.94 7.77 12.23
N GLY A 53 9.68 8.67 11.57
CA GLY A 53 9.65 10.10 11.87
C GLY A 53 9.15 10.87 10.66
N PRO A 54 8.39 11.96 10.85
CA PRO A 54 7.93 12.79 9.75
C PRO A 54 9.11 13.55 9.14
N HIS A 55 8.96 14.02 7.90
CA HIS A 55 9.91 14.97 7.34
C HIS A 55 9.98 16.24 8.21
N PRO A 56 11.18 16.77 8.56
CA PRO A 56 11.31 17.92 9.47
C PRO A 56 10.63 19.21 9.00
N GLU A 57 10.40 19.31 7.69
CA GLU A 57 9.65 20.42 7.08
C GLU A 57 8.15 20.13 6.84
N GLY A 58 7.67 18.92 7.16
CA GLY A 58 6.25 18.55 6.98
C GLY A 58 5.75 18.55 5.53
N GLU A 59 6.65 18.57 4.55
CA GLU A 59 6.32 18.79 3.15
C GLU A 59 5.34 17.73 2.59
N GLY A 60 5.47 16.46 2.97
CA GLY A 60 4.52 15.44 2.54
C GLY A 60 3.13 15.59 3.15
N ILE A 61 3.04 15.96 4.43
CA ILE A 61 1.76 16.25 5.11
C ILE A 61 1.09 17.44 4.43
N ARG A 62 1.82 18.54 4.20
CA ARG A 62 1.32 19.74 3.50
C ARG A 62 0.78 19.40 2.12
N ARG A 63 1.57 18.70 1.30
CA ARG A 63 1.13 18.29 -0.04
C ARG A 63 -0.13 17.44 -0.01
N ALA A 64 -0.25 16.50 0.93
CA ALA A 64 -1.45 15.67 1.02
C ALA A 64 -2.68 16.55 1.33
N MET A 65 -2.57 17.51 2.26
CA MET A 65 -3.68 18.44 2.53
C MET A 65 -4.01 19.33 1.31
N GLU A 66 -3.00 19.87 0.63
CA GLU A 66 -3.18 20.69 -0.58
C GLU A 66 -3.84 19.91 -1.73
N ILE A 67 -3.46 18.64 -1.94
CA ILE A 67 -4.08 17.77 -2.95
C ILE A 67 -5.55 17.54 -2.60
N ALA A 68 -5.88 17.23 -1.35
CA ALA A 68 -7.26 17.01 -0.91
C ALA A 68 -8.13 18.26 -1.10
N LEU A 69 -7.62 19.43 -0.71
CA LEU A 69 -8.29 20.72 -0.88
C LEU A 69 -8.51 21.06 -2.36
N LYS A 70 -7.49 20.84 -3.19
CA LYS A 70 -7.56 21.07 -4.64
C LYS A 70 -8.57 20.14 -5.31
N GLU A 71 -8.56 18.86 -4.97
CA GLU A 71 -9.49 17.86 -5.54
C GLU A 71 -10.94 18.17 -5.13
N GLY A 72 -11.17 18.52 -3.86
CA GLY A 72 -12.49 18.94 -3.38
C GLY A 72 -12.92 20.34 -3.80
N ASN A 73 -12.04 21.08 -4.49
CA ASN A 73 -12.28 22.47 -4.91
C ASN A 73 -12.79 23.35 -3.76
N LEU A 74 -12.23 23.16 -2.56
CA LEU A 74 -12.53 23.98 -1.38
C LEU A 74 -11.27 24.76 -0.98
N PRO A 75 -11.36 26.08 -0.84
CA PRO A 75 -10.24 26.87 -0.33
C PRO A 75 -10.11 26.67 1.20
N PRO A 76 -8.91 26.86 1.77
CA PRO A 76 -8.63 26.61 3.20
C PRO A 76 -9.62 27.29 4.16
N GLU A 77 -10.11 28.50 3.85
CA GLU A 77 -11.01 29.29 4.69
C GLU A 77 -12.43 28.72 4.78
N LYS A 78 -12.74 27.68 3.99
CA LYS A 78 -14.03 26.97 4.03
C LYS A 78 -14.01 25.71 4.88
N ILE A 79 -12.85 25.35 5.44
CA ILE A 79 -12.72 24.20 6.34
C ILE A 79 -13.19 24.58 7.73
N ASP A 80 -14.16 23.83 8.27
CA ASP A 80 -14.75 24.13 9.58
C ASP A 80 -14.06 23.36 10.71
N TYR A 81 -13.57 22.16 10.43
CA TYR A 81 -13.00 21.24 11.42
C TYR A 81 -11.84 20.40 10.87
N ILE A 82 -10.85 20.11 11.71
CA ILE A 82 -9.80 19.11 11.42
C ILE A 82 -9.80 18.07 12.53
N ASN A 83 -10.09 16.82 12.19
CA ASN A 83 -9.84 15.68 13.08
C ASN A 83 -8.38 15.25 12.87
N ALA A 84 -7.51 15.81 13.69
CA ALA A 84 -6.07 15.75 13.52
C ALA A 84 -5.52 14.33 13.76
N HIS A 85 -4.41 14.02 13.10
CA HIS A 85 -3.68 12.79 13.35
C HIS A 85 -3.15 12.74 14.80
N GLY A 86 -2.66 13.86 15.35
CA GLY A 86 -2.40 14.14 16.76
C GLY A 86 -2.14 12.92 17.64
N THR A 87 -0.91 12.39 17.59
CA THR A 87 -0.55 11.12 18.25
C THR A 87 -0.01 11.31 19.65
N GLY A 88 0.23 12.54 20.09
CA GLY A 88 0.94 12.81 21.34
C GLY A 88 2.45 12.56 21.22
N THR A 89 2.98 12.32 20.01
CA THR A 89 4.42 12.24 19.78
C THR A 89 4.99 13.64 19.54
N LEU A 90 6.25 13.86 19.92
CA LEU A 90 6.85 15.19 19.89
C LEU A 90 6.90 15.76 18.48
N ASP A 91 7.42 14.99 17.52
CA ASP A 91 7.66 15.45 16.15
C ASP A 91 6.36 15.50 15.34
N ASN A 92 5.50 14.48 15.37
CA ASN A 92 4.27 14.50 14.55
C ASN A 92 3.37 15.67 14.94
N ASP A 93 3.09 15.85 16.23
CA ASP A 93 2.17 16.90 16.68
C ASP A 93 2.76 18.30 16.39
N TYR A 94 4.08 18.47 16.49
CA TYR A 94 4.75 19.72 16.14
C TYR A 94 4.65 20.02 14.64
N ILE A 95 4.99 19.03 13.80
CA ILE A 95 4.95 19.19 12.35
C ILE A 95 3.52 19.39 11.84
N GLU A 96 2.57 18.61 12.34
CA GLU A 96 1.17 18.73 11.96
C GLU A 96 0.62 20.13 12.28
N ALA A 97 0.89 20.64 13.48
CA ALA A 97 0.46 21.98 13.85
C ALA A 97 1.20 23.10 13.10
N LYS A 98 2.47 22.91 12.74
CA LYS A 98 3.19 23.82 11.82
C LYS A 98 2.50 23.87 10.46
N ILE A 99 2.16 22.71 9.89
CA ILE A 99 1.48 22.63 8.59
C ILE A 99 0.08 23.25 8.63
N PHE A 100 -0.66 23.08 9.72
CA PHE A 100 -1.94 23.75 9.88
C PHE A 100 -1.79 25.27 9.83
N GLN A 101 -0.78 25.83 10.51
CA GLN A 101 -0.51 27.26 10.46
C GLN A 101 -0.08 27.73 9.05
N GLU A 102 0.72 26.93 8.34
CA GLU A 102 1.14 27.26 6.97
C GLU A 102 -0.03 27.29 5.98
N ILE A 103 -0.96 26.33 6.08
CA ILE A 103 -2.09 26.21 5.12
C ILE A 103 -3.22 27.19 5.46
N PHE A 104 -3.58 27.31 6.74
CA PHE A 104 -4.78 28.04 7.15
C PHE A 104 -4.49 29.46 7.65
N GLY A 105 -3.24 29.77 8.01
CA GLY A 105 -2.85 31.08 8.52
C GLY A 105 -3.74 31.55 9.68
N THR A 106 -4.31 32.74 9.54
CA THR A 106 -5.23 33.35 10.52
C THR A 106 -6.62 32.70 10.56
N HIS A 107 -6.94 31.83 9.60
CA HIS A 107 -8.22 31.12 9.49
C HIS A 107 -8.09 29.65 9.90
N LEU A 108 -7.25 29.36 10.89
CA LEU A 108 -7.09 28.01 11.43
C LEU A 108 -8.46 27.44 11.87
N PRO A 109 -8.94 26.34 11.27
CA PRO A 109 -10.16 25.69 11.69
C PRO A 109 -10.02 25.16 13.12
N SER A 110 -11.15 25.00 13.81
CA SER A 110 -11.15 24.22 15.04
C SER A 110 -10.59 22.83 14.76
N PHE A 111 -9.78 22.31 15.67
CA PHE A 111 -9.20 20.98 15.52
C PHE A 111 -9.11 20.25 16.86
N SER A 112 -9.16 18.94 16.79
CA SER A 112 -8.92 18.06 17.93
C SER A 112 -8.42 16.70 17.44
N SER A 113 -7.77 15.94 18.31
CA SER A 113 -7.44 14.54 18.09
C SER A 113 -8.30 13.64 18.98
N THR A 114 -8.85 12.59 18.39
CA THR A 114 -9.69 11.62 19.10
C THR A 114 -8.87 10.53 19.82
N LYS A 115 -7.55 10.47 19.58
CA LYS A 115 -6.66 9.43 20.14
C LYS A 115 -6.47 9.54 21.65
N GLY A 116 -6.86 10.67 22.25
CA GLY A 116 -6.99 10.79 23.70
C GLY A 116 -8.07 9.86 24.28
N PHE A 117 -9.11 9.54 23.50
CA PHE A 117 -10.19 8.63 23.87
C PHE A 117 -9.91 7.19 23.45
N THR A 118 -9.50 7.01 22.19
CA THR A 118 -9.47 5.69 21.53
C THR A 118 -8.09 5.03 21.56
N GLY A 119 -7.03 5.77 21.90
CA GLY A 119 -5.67 5.37 21.59
C GLY A 119 -5.43 5.33 20.08
N HIS A 120 -4.21 4.96 19.68
CA HIS A 120 -3.86 4.78 18.28
C HIS A 120 -4.13 3.35 17.84
N CYS A 121 -5.25 3.14 17.14
CA CYS A 121 -5.72 1.83 16.66
C CYS A 121 -5.03 1.35 15.37
N LEU A 122 -3.82 1.84 15.10
CA LEU A 122 -3.03 1.51 13.91
C LEU A 122 -3.88 1.61 12.63
N GLY A 123 -3.99 0.54 11.85
CA GLY A 123 -4.73 0.50 10.57
C GLY A 123 -6.22 0.83 10.68
N ALA A 124 -6.86 0.62 11.84
CA ALA A 124 -8.28 0.95 12.03
C ALA A 124 -8.53 2.44 12.28
N THR A 125 -7.49 3.20 12.65
CA THR A 125 -7.59 4.61 13.06
C THR A 125 -8.35 5.47 12.03
N GLY A 126 -7.97 5.39 10.76
CA GLY A 126 -8.54 6.27 9.73
C GLY A 126 -10.05 6.08 9.54
N ALA A 127 -10.54 4.84 9.58
CA ALA A 127 -11.97 4.55 9.46
C ALA A 127 -12.75 4.98 10.71
N MET A 128 -12.20 4.73 11.90
CA MET A 128 -12.82 5.16 13.15
C MET A 128 -12.90 6.69 13.26
N GLU A 129 -11.83 7.40 12.89
CA GLU A 129 -11.77 8.85 12.91
C GLU A 129 -12.73 9.46 11.88
N LEU A 130 -12.87 8.85 10.70
CA LEU A 130 -13.89 9.26 9.73
C LEU A 130 -15.31 9.14 10.31
N ILE A 131 -15.63 8.05 11.00
CA ILE A 131 -16.95 7.86 11.64
C ILE A 131 -17.20 8.94 12.70
N ILE A 132 -16.21 9.20 13.57
CA ILE A 132 -16.31 10.25 14.58
C ILE A 132 -16.49 11.63 13.94
N THR A 133 -15.76 11.92 12.85
CA THR A 133 -15.90 13.16 12.09
C THR A 133 -17.30 13.30 11.49
N LEU A 134 -17.88 12.23 10.94
CA LEU A 134 -19.25 12.24 10.42
C LEU A 134 -20.28 12.50 11.54
N TRP A 135 -20.11 11.89 12.72
CA TRP A 135 -20.97 12.18 13.89
C TRP A 135 -20.83 13.62 14.37
N ALA A 136 -19.60 14.14 14.44
CA ALA A 136 -19.37 15.55 14.78
C ALA A 136 -20.07 16.50 13.79
N MET A 137 -20.04 16.18 12.50
CA MET A 137 -20.71 16.95 11.45
C MET A 137 -22.23 16.85 11.53
N GLU A 138 -22.76 15.68 11.85
CA GLU A 138 -24.20 15.46 11.98
C GLU A 138 -24.75 16.23 13.19
N GLU A 139 -24.12 16.07 14.34
CA GLU A 139 -24.52 16.71 15.60
C GLU A 139 -24.16 18.20 15.69
N GLY A 140 -23.28 18.70 14.81
CA GLY A 140 -22.76 20.06 14.89
C GLY A 140 -21.98 20.28 16.19
N ARG A 141 -21.14 19.31 16.56
CA ARG A 141 -20.40 19.29 17.83
C ARG A 141 -19.01 18.70 17.65
N ILE A 142 -18.00 19.53 17.84
CA ILE A 142 -16.60 19.11 17.78
C ILE A 142 -16.22 18.42 19.10
N PRO A 143 -15.62 17.23 19.08
CA PRO A 143 -15.15 16.57 20.29
C PRO A 143 -13.94 17.30 20.91
N PRO A 144 -13.82 17.32 22.24
CA PRO A 144 -12.67 17.92 22.91
C PRO A 144 -11.41 17.07 22.72
N ASN A 145 -10.25 17.69 22.80
CA ASN A 145 -8.96 17.03 22.72
C ASN A 145 -8.51 16.57 24.12
N LEU A 146 -8.88 15.35 24.50
CA LEU A 146 -8.53 14.81 25.81
C LEU A 146 -7.03 14.75 26.08
N GLY A 147 -6.65 15.06 27.31
CA GLY A 147 -5.27 15.04 27.79
C GLY A 147 -4.47 16.32 27.51
N PHE A 148 -5.07 17.30 26.82
CA PHE A 148 -4.47 18.63 26.65
C PHE A 148 -4.79 19.54 27.85
N SER A 149 -3.75 20.20 28.34
CA SER A 149 -3.80 21.07 29.52
C SER A 149 -2.78 22.21 29.44
N ASN A 150 -1.67 22.00 28.73
CA ASN A 150 -0.56 22.94 28.62
C ASN A 150 -0.22 23.18 27.16
N LEU A 151 -0.31 24.43 26.72
CA LEU A 151 0.11 24.84 25.38
C LEU A 151 1.63 24.67 25.21
N ASP A 152 2.03 23.91 24.19
CA ASP A 152 3.42 23.90 23.76
C ASP A 152 3.74 25.22 23.03
N LYS A 153 4.59 26.05 23.63
CA LYS A 153 5.01 27.34 23.05
C LYS A 153 5.69 27.19 21.68
N LYS A 154 6.28 26.03 21.37
CA LYS A 154 6.86 25.76 20.05
C LYS A 154 5.78 25.53 19.00
N ILE A 155 4.64 24.98 19.40
CA ILE A 155 3.49 24.73 18.52
C ILE A 155 2.69 26.02 18.31
N GLY A 156 2.41 26.77 19.38
CA GLY A 156 1.76 28.07 19.31
C GLY A 156 0.25 28.06 19.04
N VAL A 157 -0.33 26.89 18.77
CA VAL A 157 -1.78 26.67 18.56
C VAL A 157 -2.33 25.62 19.52
N ALA A 158 -3.58 25.79 19.95
CA ALA A 158 -4.25 24.87 20.88
C ALA A 158 -5.41 24.16 20.16
N PRO A 159 -5.59 22.85 20.39
CA PRO A 159 -6.82 22.16 19.97
C PRO A 159 -8.00 22.58 20.86
N GLU A 160 -9.20 22.20 20.45
CA GLU A 160 -10.41 22.42 21.26
C GLU A 160 -10.32 21.65 22.58
N ILE A 161 -10.35 22.35 23.71
CA ILE A 161 -10.19 21.76 25.05
C ILE A 161 -11.53 21.23 25.58
N GLU A 162 -12.61 21.93 25.24
CA GLU A 162 -13.99 21.55 25.56
C GLU A 162 -14.74 21.22 24.28
N ALA A 163 -15.83 20.48 24.42
CA ALA A 163 -16.66 20.15 23.28
C ALA A 163 -17.34 21.42 22.74
N LEU A 164 -17.11 21.74 21.47
CA LEU A 164 -17.58 22.97 20.86
C LEU A 164 -18.80 22.72 19.96
N SER A 165 -19.95 23.28 20.33
CA SER A 165 -21.16 23.22 19.50
C SER A 165 -21.12 24.29 18.41
N LYS A 166 -20.96 23.87 17.15
CA LYS A 166 -21.03 24.72 15.97
C LYS A 166 -21.40 23.90 14.72
N PRO A 167 -22.08 24.47 13.72
CA PRO A 167 -22.27 23.80 12.43
C PRO A 167 -20.93 23.44 11.78
N ILE A 168 -20.83 22.21 11.26
CA ILE A 168 -19.65 21.72 10.53
C ILE A 168 -20.12 21.28 9.14
N TYR A 169 -19.69 22.00 8.11
CA TYR A 169 -20.05 21.71 6.72
C TYR A 169 -18.92 21.05 5.96
N SER A 170 -17.67 21.29 6.34
CA SER A 170 -16.54 20.54 5.82
C SER A 170 -15.49 20.24 6.88
N ALA A 171 -14.86 19.08 6.74
CA ALA A 171 -13.84 18.60 7.66
C ALA A 171 -12.68 17.93 6.94
N LEU A 172 -11.48 18.09 7.47
CA LEU A 172 -10.30 17.34 7.05
C LEU A 172 -9.97 16.24 8.06
N ASN A 173 -9.56 15.09 7.54
CA ASN A 173 -9.22 13.91 8.33
C ASN A 173 -7.81 13.40 7.95
N PRO A 174 -6.72 14.08 8.37
CA PRO A 174 -5.35 13.64 8.12
C PRO A 174 -4.99 12.34 8.86
N SER A 175 -4.25 11.47 8.17
CA SER A 175 -3.66 10.23 8.69
C SER A 175 -2.20 10.15 8.24
N ILE A 176 -1.29 10.15 9.21
CA ILE A 176 0.17 10.26 8.99
C ILE A 176 0.82 8.98 9.51
N GLY A 177 0.98 8.00 8.62
CA GLY A 177 1.50 6.68 8.95
C GLY A 177 3.02 6.60 8.95
N PHE A 178 3.55 5.56 9.61
CA PHE A 178 4.97 5.20 9.53
C PHE A 178 5.42 5.01 8.08
N GLY A 179 6.71 5.21 7.81
CA GLY A 179 7.27 5.21 6.48
C GLY A 179 6.98 6.48 5.67
N GLY A 180 6.47 7.52 6.34
CA GLY A 180 6.09 8.79 5.72
C GLY A 180 4.82 8.69 4.88
N ASN A 181 3.91 7.78 5.20
CA ASN A 181 2.68 7.54 4.45
C ASN A 181 1.60 8.54 4.85
N ASN A 182 1.37 9.57 4.05
CA ASN A 182 0.42 10.63 4.37
C ASN A 182 -0.86 10.46 3.55
N CYS A 183 -2.03 10.43 4.20
CA CYS A 183 -3.33 10.47 3.54
C CYS A 183 -4.25 11.48 4.22
N VAL A 184 -5.01 12.26 3.44
CA VAL A 184 -5.96 13.26 3.95
C VAL A 184 -7.26 13.11 3.20
N LEU A 185 -8.35 12.91 3.93
CA LEU A 185 -9.70 12.95 3.37
C LEU A 185 -10.34 14.31 3.62
N LEU A 186 -11.01 14.85 2.60
CA LEU A 186 -11.85 16.03 2.70
C LEU A 186 -13.31 15.61 2.61
N ILE A 187 -14.05 15.84 3.70
CA ILE A 187 -15.44 15.46 3.86
C ILE A 187 -16.32 16.70 3.80
N GLN A 188 -17.41 16.64 3.06
CA GLN A 188 -18.44 17.68 3.05
C GLN A 188 -19.78 17.12 3.53
N LYS A 189 -20.50 17.90 4.33
CA LYS A 189 -21.84 17.56 4.80
C LYS A 189 -22.79 17.57 3.60
N ASN A 190 -23.60 16.52 3.47
CA ASN A 190 -24.63 16.47 2.45
C ASN A 190 -25.70 17.53 2.78
N LYS A 191 -25.73 18.64 2.02
CA LYS A 191 -26.89 19.53 1.98
C LYS A 191 -27.74 19.14 0.78
N ASP A 192 -29.04 19.34 0.87
CA ASP A 192 -30.03 19.19 -0.22
C ASP A 192 -29.74 20.04 -1.49
N LYS A 193 -28.58 20.70 -1.57
CA LYS A 193 -28.15 21.60 -2.65
C LYS A 193 -26.68 21.42 -3.04
N ILE A 194 -26.31 20.24 -3.52
CA ILE A 194 -25.15 20.14 -4.43
C ILE A 194 -25.70 20.35 -5.84
N GLU A 195 -25.95 21.62 -6.19
CA GLU A 195 -26.45 22.04 -7.50
C GLU A 195 -25.33 22.09 -8.57
N LYS A 196 -24.06 22.03 -8.16
CA LYS A 196 -22.92 21.98 -9.08
C LYS A 196 -22.17 20.68 -8.85
N GLY A 197 -22.13 19.83 -9.88
CA GLY A 197 -21.32 18.62 -9.86
C GLY A 197 -19.88 18.99 -9.50
N PHE A 198 -19.28 18.21 -8.61
CA PHE A 198 -17.83 18.25 -8.43
C PHE A 198 -17.18 18.04 -9.79
N PRO A 199 -16.03 18.68 -10.08
CA PRO A 199 -15.29 18.37 -11.29
C PRO A 199 -15.02 16.87 -11.30
N HIS A 200 -15.75 16.14 -12.14
CA HIS A 200 -15.41 14.77 -12.45
C HIS A 200 -14.12 14.84 -13.23
N THR A 201 -13.00 14.51 -12.58
CA THR A 201 -11.81 14.13 -13.33
C THR A 201 -12.22 12.92 -14.14
N SER A 202 -12.48 13.09 -15.44
CA SER A 202 -12.77 11.95 -16.30
C SER A 202 -11.57 11.01 -16.18
N ILE A 203 -11.80 9.78 -15.74
CA ILE A 203 -10.79 8.73 -15.79
C ILE A 203 -10.46 8.59 -17.27
N SER A 204 -9.36 9.18 -17.72
CA SER A 204 -8.85 8.91 -19.04
C SER A 204 -8.29 7.50 -18.97
N SER A 205 -8.97 6.54 -19.59
CA SER A 205 -8.43 5.18 -19.73
C SER A 205 -7.08 5.31 -20.45
N LEU A 206 -5.96 5.08 -19.75
CA LEU A 206 -4.70 4.85 -20.45
C LEU A 206 -4.91 3.66 -21.37
N THR A 207 -4.61 3.82 -22.65
CA THR A 207 -4.88 2.80 -23.64
C THR A 207 -3.97 1.58 -23.45
N LYS A 208 -2.74 1.78 -22.92
CA LYS A 208 -1.74 0.74 -22.61
C LYS A 208 -0.79 1.24 -21.51
N LEU A 209 -0.48 0.38 -20.54
CA LEU A 209 0.55 0.63 -19.53
C LEU A 209 1.85 -0.06 -19.93
N ALA A 210 2.96 0.67 -19.98
CA ALA A 210 4.26 0.10 -20.35
C ALA A 210 5.01 -0.40 -19.11
N ILE A 211 5.60 -1.59 -19.24
CA ILE A 211 6.61 -2.12 -18.30
C ILE A 211 7.97 -1.67 -18.81
N TRP A 212 8.58 -0.69 -18.16
CA TRP A 212 9.86 -0.12 -18.57
C TRP A 212 11.05 -0.92 -18.08
N GLY A 213 10.91 -1.59 -16.94
CA GLY A 213 11.96 -2.39 -16.32
C GLY A 213 11.35 -3.41 -15.37
N ALA A 214 12.03 -4.54 -15.22
CA ALA A 214 11.64 -5.64 -14.35
C ALA A 214 12.89 -6.27 -13.74
N GLY A 215 12.81 -6.66 -12.47
CA GLY A 215 13.88 -7.31 -11.74
C GLY A 215 13.31 -8.28 -10.71
N ALA A 216 14.09 -9.28 -10.34
CA ALA A 216 13.70 -10.29 -9.37
C ALA A 216 14.88 -10.70 -8.49
N CYS A 217 14.56 -11.16 -7.29
CA CYS A 217 15.48 -11.74 -6.33
C CYS A 217 14.90 -13.06 -5.84
N PHE A 218 15.64 -14.14 -6.07
CA PHE A 218 15.41 -15.43 -5.44
C PHE A 218 16.65 -15.79 -4.63
N PRO A 219 16.52 -16.38 -3.45
CA PRO A 219 17.66 -16.90 -2.70
C PRO A 219 18.25 -18.12 -3.42
N GLU A 220 19.19 -17.89 -4.34
CA GLU A 220 20.11 -18.91 -4.88
C GLU A 220 21.58 -18.48 -4.74
N GLU A 221 22.50 -19.45 -4.87
CA GLU A 221 23.96 -19.28 -4.64
C GLU A 221 24.61 -18.18 -5.50
N LYS A 222 23.93 -17.69 -6.54
CA LYS A 222 24.27 -16.46 -7.24
C LYS A 222 23.02 -15.58 -7.31
N PRO A 223 22.92 -14.52 -6.51
CA PRO A 223 21.95 -13.45 -6.73
C PRO A 223 22.39 -12.68 -7.98
N ALA A 224 22.17 -13.27 -9.15
CA ALA A 224 22.15 -12.51 -10.38
C ALA A 224 20.76 -11.87 -10.43
N PRO A 225 20.61 -10.55 -10.35
CA PRO A 225 19.39 -9.92 -10.82
C PRO A 225 19.05 -10.49 -12.20
N LEU A 226 17.82 -10.96 -12.35
CA LEU A 226 17.26 -11.30 -13.66
C LEU A 226 16.99 -9.98 -14.39
N SER A 227 18.05 -9.35 -14.90
CA SER A 227 17.95 -8.29 -15.89
C SER A 227 17.89 -8.92 -17.27
N ILE A 228 16.81 -8.61 -17.98
CA ILE A 228 16.56 -9.06 -19.35
C ILE A 228 17.61 -8.39 -20.28
N PRO A 229 18.20 -9.09 -21.26
CA PRO A 229 17.63 -10.20 -22.03
C PRO A 229 17.70 -11.56 -21.31
N PHE A 230 16.55 -12.23 -21.19
CA PHE A 230 16.38 -13.58 -20.64
C PHE A 230 17.39 -14.57 -21.27
N GLU A 231 18.49 -14.86 -20.58
CA GLU A 231 19.19 -16.14 -20.66
C GLU A 231 19.18 -16.75 -19.26
N VAL A 232 18.06 -17.37 -18.90
CA VAL A 232 17.97 -18.12 -17.66
C VAL A 232 18.31 -19.57 -17.98
N ASN A 233 19.58 -19.96 -17.78
CA ASN A 233 19.93 -21.36 -17.60
C ASN A 233 19.38 -21.78 -16.23
N LEU A 234 18.07 -22.04 -16.16
CA LEU A 234 17.46 -22.66 -14.99
C LEU A 234 18.14 -24.03 -14.80
N PRO A 235 18.63 -24.39 -13.60
CA PRO A 235 19.11 -25.74 -13.37
C PRO A 235 17.98 -26.76 -13.68
N PRO A 236 18.31 -27.98 -14.15
CA PRO A 236 17.32 -28.99 -14.52
C PRO A 236 16.45 -29.49 -13.35
N PHE A 237 16.70 -28.99 -12.14
CA PHE A 237 15.92 -29.24 -10.95
C PHE A 237 16.04 -28.04 -9.99
N PHE A 238 14.92 -27.64 -9.37
CA PHE A 238 14.92 -26.71 -8.25
C PHE A 238 14.85 -27.49 -6.93
N VAL A 239 15.74 -27.16 -5.99
CA VAL A 239 15.66 -27.63 -4.61
C VAL A 239 15.36 -26.44 -3.72
N TYR A 240 14.12 -26.36 -3.23
CA TYR A 240 13.74 -25.35 -2.25
C TYR A 240 14.52 -25.56 -0.94
N GLN A 241 15.15 -24.49 -0.48
CA GLN A 241 15.78 -24.42 0.83
C GLN A 241 15.35 -23.13 1.50
N LEU A 242 14.75 -23.25 2.67
CA LEU A 242 14.29 -22.12 3.46
C LEU A 242 15.46 -21.24 3.92
N SER A 243 15.29 -19.93 3.81
CA SER A 243 16.14 -18.91 4.45
C SER A 243 17.61 -18.96 4.05
N ARG A 244 17.93 -18.81 2.75
CA ARG A 244 19.34 -18.69 2.33
C ARG A 244 19.91 -17.29 2.61
N PRO A 245 21.22 -17.17 2.88
CA PRO A 245 21.84 -15.87 3.11
C PRO A 245 21.84 -15.01 1.85
N LEU A 246 21.25 -13.83 1.92
CA LEU A 246 21.30 -12.82 0.86
C LEU A 246 22.67 -12.15 0.81
N SER A 247 23.21 -11.97 -0.41
CA SER A 247 24.39 -11.12 -0.61
C SER A 247 24.00 -9.65 -0.60
N ARG A 248 24.67 -8.86 0.26
CA ARG A 248 24.50 -7.41 0.33
C ARG A 248 24.92 -6.68 -0.96
N GLY A 249 25.80 -7.29 -1.77
CA GLY A 249 26.51 -6.59 -2.84
C GLY A 249 27.17 -5.31 -2.30
N ASP A 250 26.98 -4.20 -3.01
CA ASP A 250 27.60 -2.90 -2.66
C ASP A 250 26.78 -2.05 -1.67
N TYR A 251 25.59 -2.49 -1.24
CA TYR A 251 24.77 -1.69 -0.30
C TYR A 251 25.51 -1.47 1.01
N PRO A 252 25.67 -0.26 1.58
CA PRO A 252 26.44 -0.04 2.80
C PRO A 252 26.03 -0.95 3.98
N SER A 253 27.01 -1.47 4.74
CA SER A 253 26.78 -2.46 5.81
C SER A 253 25.79 -1.97 6.88
N LEU A 254 25.85 -0.68 7.22
CA LEU A 254 24.96 -0.05 8.19
C LEU A 254 23.52 0.05 7.70
N LYS A 255 23.30 0.34 6.40
CA LYS A 255 21.95 0.34 5.80
C LYS A 255 21.39 -1.08 5.76
N TRP A 256 22.18 -2.03 5.26
CA TRP A 256 21.80 -3.42 5.14
C TRP A 256 21.30 -4.04 6.45
N ARG A 257 22.00 -3.76 7.56
CA ARG A 257 21.63 -4.25 8.90
C ARG A 257 20.33 -3.66 9.45
N LYS A 258 19.90 -2.49 8.96
CA LYS A 258 18.64 -1.86 9.36
C LYS A 258 17.43 -2.41 8.62
N TRP A 259 17.63 -2.97 7.43
CA TRP A 259 16.52 -3.54 6.66
C TRP A 259 16.13 -4.93 7.16
N SER A 260 14.83 -5.22 7.07
CA SER A 260 14.32 -6.58 7.17
C SER A 260 14.72 -7.43 5.98
N ASN A 261 14.43 -8.72 6.04
CA ASN A 261 14.82 -9.66 5.00
C ASN A 261 14.01 -9.44 3.70
N THR A 262 12.70 -9.27 3.80
CA THR A 262 11.81 -8.80 2.71
C THR A 262 12.27 -7.46 2.12
N GLN A 263 12.60 -6.46 2.94
CA GLN A 263 13.13 -5.18 2.46
C GLN A 263 14.44 -5.38 1.69
N ARG A 264 15.35 -6.25 2.17
CA ARG A 264 16.58 -6.58 1.45
C ARG A 264 16.30 -7.25 0.10
N MET A 265 15.37 -8.20 0.04
CA MET A 265 14.98 -8.84 -1.22
C MET A 265 14.40 -7.82 -2.21
N ALA A 266 13.49 -6.95 -1.75
CA ALA A 266 12.93 -5.87 -2.56
C ALA A 266 14.01 -4.91 -3.08
N MET A 267 14.99 -4.55 -2.24
CA MET A 267 16.13 -3.72 -2.65
C MET A 267 17.00 -4.41 -3.70
N ILE A 268 17.31 -5.69 -3.54
CA ILE A 268 18.08 -6.46 -4.53
C ILE A 268 17.32 -6.53 -5.85
N ALA A 269 16.02 -6.88 -5.82
CA ALA A 269 15.18 -6.97 -7.01
C ALA A 269 15.11 -5.62 -7.75
N ALA A 270 15.11 -4.50 -7.03
CA ALA A 270 15.05 -3.16 -7.61
C ALA A 270 16.40 -2.66 -8.17
N LYS A 271 17.53 -3.04 -7.56
CA LYS A 271 18.82 -2.32 -7.72
C LYS A 271 19.24 -2.12 -9.17
N GLU A 272 19.43 -3.20 -9.93
CA GLU A 272 19.97 -3.10 -11.29
C GLU A 272 19.02 -2.36 -12.24
N VAL A 273 17.72 -2.60 -12.11
CA VAL A 273 16.69 -1.94 -12.92
C VAL A 273 16.65 -0.44 -12.63
N MET A 274 16.71 -0.07 -11.34
CA MET A 274 16.73 1.33 -10.92
C MET A 274 18.02 2.04 -11.36
N GLU A 275 19.16 1.36 -11.33
CA GLU A 275 20.44 1.93 -11.77
C GLU A 275 20.52 2.08 -13.30
N SER A 276 20.15 1.05 -14.05
CA SER A 276 20.18 1.05 -15.53
C SER A 276 19.21 2.05 -16.15
N LEU A 277 18.02 2.22 -15.56
CA LEU A 277 17.00 3.17 -16.04
C LEU A 277 17.06 4.52 -15.33
N ARG A 278 18.10 4.81 -14.54
CA ARG A 278 18.26 6.06 -13.79
C ARG A 278 18.06 7.33 -14.63
N PRO A 279 18.68 7.48 -15.82
CA PRO A 279 18.50 8.68 -16.65
C PRO A 279 17.06 8.88 -17.13
N PHE A 280 16.24 7.82 -17.12
CA PHE A 280 14.85 7.85 -17.56
C PHE A 280 13.91 8.25 -16.43
N TRP A 281 13.90 7.49 -15.34
CA TRP A 281 12.93 7.74 -14.26
C TRP A 281 13.27 8.99 -13.43
N GLN A 282 14.54 9.41 -13.36
CA GLN A 282 14.93 10.61 -12.62
C GLN A 282 14.37 11.91 -13.23
N LYS A 283 14.01 11.92 -14.51
CA LYS A 283 13.37 13.06 -15.18
C LYS A 283 11.97 13.36 -14.62
N ILE A 284 11.32 12.36 -14.02
CA ILE A 284 10.01 12.52 -13.37
C ILE A 284 10.20 13.16 -11.99
N PRO A 285 9.47 14.20 -11.59
CA PRO A 285 9.58 14.77 -10.24
C PRO A 285 9.32 13.73 -9.14
N PRO A 286 10.03 13.76 -7.99
CA PRO A 286 9.81 12.81 -6.89
C PRO A 286 8.35 12.65 -6.44
N GLN A 287 7.58 13.73 -6.44
CA GLN A 287 6.18 13.77 -6.03
C GLN A 287 5.24 13.03 -7.00
N GLU A 288 5.69 12.79 -8.23
CA GLU A 288 4.95 12.07 -9.26
C GLU A 288 5.47 10.64 -9.46
N ARG A 289 6.30 10.16 -8.53
CA ARG A 289 6.81 8.78 -8.44
C ARG A 289 6.09 8.07 -7.30
N ALA A 290 5.11 7.24 -7.64
CA ALA A 290 4.38 6.45 -6.67
C ALA A 290 5.02 5.07 -6.46
N VAL A 291 4.87 4.49 -5.28
CA VAL A 291 5.39 3.17 -4.94
C VAL A 291 4.30 2.28 -4.39
N PHE A 292 4.31 1.02 -4.82
CA PHE A 292 3.32 0.02 -4.46
C PHE A 292 4.06 -1.27 -4.09
N ALA A 293 3.61 -1.95 -3.03
CA ALA A 293 4.12 -3.27 -2.68
C ALA A 293 2.97 -4.27 -2.48
N GLY A 294 3.14 -5.50 -2.93
CA GLY A 294 2.32 -6.65 -2.56
C GLY A 294 3.07 -7.57 -1.62
N THR A 295 2.42 -8.08 -0.57
CA THR A 295 2.96 -9.14 0.28
C THR A 295 1.83 -9.95 0.90
N GLY A 296 1.89 -11.27 0.77
CA GLY A 296 0.85 -12.16 1.29
C GLY A 296 0.83 -12.19 2.81
N LEU A 297 1.99 -12.39 3.43
CA LEU A 297 2.12 -12.56 4.89
C LEU A 297 2.79 -11.38 5.58
N GLY A 298 3.42 -10.47 4.82
CA GLY A 298 4.18 -9.36 5.37
C GLY A 298 5.46 -9.80 6.08
N GLU A 299 5.82 -9.04 7.10
CA GLU A 299 7.12 -9.09 7.78
C GLU A 299 7.15 -10.14 8.90
N THR A 300 6.68 -11.36 8.61
CA THR A 300 6.47 -12.41 9.62
C THR A 300 7.73 -12.78 10.40
N GLY A 301 8.88 -12.87 9.72
CA GLY A 301 10.16 -13.20 10.33
C GLY A 301 10.60 -12.11 11.31
N HIS A 302 10.54 -10.85 10.86
CA HIS A 302 10.87 -9.70 11.71
C HIS A 302 9.91 -9.54 12.89
N SER A 303 8.61 -9.73 12.66
CA SER A 303 7.58 -9.67 13.69
C SER A 303 7.79 -10.75 14.76
N GLY A 304 8.02 -11.99 14.33
CA GLY A 304 8.24 -13.12 15.23
C GLY A 304 9.50 -12.94 16.09
N GLU A 305 10.62 -12.53 15.48
CA GLU A 305 11.85 -12.25 16.23
C GLU A 305 11.72 -11.07 17.20
N PHE A 306 10.98 -10.02 16.82
CA PHE A 306 10.71 -8.87 17.67
C PHE A 306 9.93 -9.28 18.93
N LEU A 307 8.83 -10.00 18.75
CA LEU A 307 7.99 -10.50 19.83
C LEU A 307 8.77 -11.45 20.74
N LYS A 308 9.44 -12.45 20.15
CA LYS A 308 10.28 -13.40 20.89
C LYS A 308 11.28 -12.68 21.79
N LYS A 309 12.01 -11.70 21.24
CA LYS A 309 13.02 -10.95 21.99
C LYS A 309 12.41 -10.13 23.12
N ILE A 310 11.25 -9.51 22.90
CA ILE A 310 10.54 -8.77 23.96
C ILE A 310 10.18 -9.71 25.12
N PHE A 311 9.59 -10.87 24.83
CA PHE A 311 9.21 -11.82 25.87
C PHE A 311 10.41 -12.39 26.61
N GLU A 312 11.45 -12.82 25.90
CA GLU A 312 12.66 -13.39 26.50
C GLU A 312 13.42 -12.37 27.36
N SER A 313 13.44 -11.10 26.93
CA SER A 313 14.11 -10.03 27.69
C SER A 313 13.25 -9.42 28.79
N GLN A 314 11.98 -9.81 28.93
CA GLN A 314 10.98 -9.15 29.79
C GLN A 314 10.94 -7.63 29.51
N GLU A 315 10.80 -7.27 28.23
CA GLU A 315 10.69 -5.89 27.73
C GLU A 315 11.96 -5.02 27.94
N LYS A 316 13.09 -5.61 28.32
CA LYS A 316 14.33 -4.85 28.56
C LYS A 316 15.12 -4.51 27.29
N GLU A 317 14.89 -5.24 26.19
CA GLU A 317 15.63 -5.04 24.94
C GLU A 317 14.76 -4.86 23.69
N PRO A 318 13.77 -3.94 23.68
CA PRO A 318 13.02 -3.64 22.48
C PRO A 318 13.95 -2.99 21.45
N SER A 319 13.91 -3.48 20.21
CA SER A 319 14.64 -2.86 19.09
C SER A 319 13.68 -1.99 18.29
N PRO A 320 13.84 -0.64 18.28
CA PRO A 320 12.99 0.24 17.50
C PRO A 320 12.98 -0.10 16.01
N ASN A 321 14.14 -0.46 15.44
CA ASN A 321 14.22 -0.86 14.03
C ASN A 321 13.40 -2.13 13.74
N LYS A 322 13.40 -3.11 14.65
CA LYS A 322 12.61 -4.34 14.44
C LYS A 322 11.10 -4.06 14.48
N PHE A 323 10.65 -3.18 15.37
CA PHE A 323 9.25 -2.75 15.42
C PHE A 323 8.83 -2.04 14.13
N VAL A 324 9.61 -1.07 13.67
CA VAL A 324 9.21 -0.30 12.48
C VAL A 324 9.30 -1.13 11.20
N ASN A 325 10.09 -2.20 11.20
CA ASN A 325 10.12 -3.17 10.12
C ASN A 325 9.10 -4.31 10.28
N SER A 326 8.36 -4.42 11.39
CA SER A 326 7.33 -5.45 11.53
C SER A 326 5.98 -5.04 10.93
N VAL A 327 5.83 -3.79 10.50
CA VAL A 327 4.61 -3.31 9.84
C VAL A 327 4.66 -3.57 8.33
N HIS A 328 3.52 -3.93 7.75
CA HIS A 328 3.43 -4.39 6.36
C HIS A 328 3.88 -3.33 5.36
N ASN A 329 3.53 -2.07 5.62
CA ASN A 329 3.89 -0.95 4.75
C ASN A 329 5.38 -0.59 4.77
N SER A 330 6.20 -1.28 5.58
CA SER A 330 7.62 -0.97 5.70
C SER A 330 8.40 -1.27 4.42
N ILE A 331 7.95 -2.22 3.59
CA ILE A 331 8.58 -2.58 2.31
C ILE A 331 8.56 -1.41 1.33
N ALA A 332 7.35 -0.90 1.02
CA ALA A 332 7.19 0.22 0.11
C ALA A 332 7.81 1.51 0.66
N ALA A 333 7.75 1.72 1.98
CA ALA A 333 8.44 2.82 2.65
C ALA A 333 9.97 2.76 2.52
N ALA A 334 10.58 1.58 2.70
CA ALA A 334 12.01 1.41 2.53
C ALA A 334 12.44 1.77 1.10
N LEU A 335 11.70 1.28 0.09
CA LEU A 335 11.92 1.64 -1.31
C LEU A 335 11.79 3.14 -1.56
N ALA A 336 10.76 3.79 -0.99
CA ALA A 336 10.56 5.23 -1.10
C ALA A 336 11.73 6.04 -0.52
N ILE A 337 12.25 5.63 0.63
CA ILE A 337 13.37 6.28 1.30
C ILE A 337 14.66 6.09 0.51
N GLU A 338 14.94 4.87 0.02
CA GLU A 338 16.19 4.59 -0.70
C GLU A 338 16.25 5.32 -2.05
N TRP A 339 15.13 5.37 -2.77
CA TRP A 339 15.07 5.88 -4.14
C TRP A 339 14.45 7.27 -4.28
N GLY A 340 14.02 7.87 -3.17
CA GLY A 340 13.46 9.23 -3.12
C GLY A 340 12.10 9.34 -3.80
N PHE A 341 11.21 8.38 -3.55
CA PHE A 341 9.82 8.44 -4.03
C PHE A 341 8.97 9.25 -3.05
N LYS A 342 8.19 10.20 -3.56
CA LYS A 342 7.37 11.12 -2.76
C LYS A 342 5.90 11.16 -3.17
N GLY A 343 5.51 10.39 -4.20
CA GLY A 343 4.12 10.20 -4.60
C GLY A 343 3.37 9.27 -3.65
N GLU A 344 2.26 8.69 -4.12
CA GLU A 344 1.50 7.71 -3.33
C GLU A 344 2.37 6.51 -2.91
N ASN A 345 2.17 6.02 -1.70
CA ASN A 345 2.89 4.87 -1.14
C ASN A 345 1.89 3.93 -0.49
N HIS A 346 1.77 2.72 -1.03
CA HIS A 346 0.77 1.75 -0.59
C HIS A 346 1.35 0.35 -0.51
N THR A 347 0.83 -0.45 0.42
CA THR A 347 1.12 -1.89 0.49
C THR A 347 -0.19 -2.65 0.58
N PHE A 348 -0.34 -3.65 -0.28
CA PHE A 348 -1.50 -4.52 -0.37
C PHE A 348 -1.14 -5.89 0.20
N SER A 349 -2.04 -6.43 1.00
CA SER A 349 -1.93 -7.75 1.58
C SER A 349 -3.26 -8.47 1.44
N HIS A 350 -3.27 -9.47 0.57
CA HIS A 350 -4.41 -10.30 0.19
C HIS A 350 -3.92 -11.68 -0.25
N ASP A 351 -3.05 -12.29 0.55
CA ASP A 351 -2.45 -13.59 0.24
C ASP A 351 -1.84 -13.61 -1.18
N TYR A 352 -2.17 -14.60 -2.00
CA TYR A 352 -1.69 -14.76 -3.38
C TYR A 352 -2.02 -13.58 -4.33
N LEU A 353 -3.08 -12.80 -4.09
CA LEU A 353 -3.51 -11.68 -4.95
C LEU A 353 -2.84 -10.34 -4.62
N SER A 354 -1.88 -10.34 -3.68
CA SER A 354 -1.28 -9.11 -3.18
C SER A 354 -0.55 -8.31 -4.26
N PHE A 355 0.09 -8.99 -5.22
CA PHE A 355 0.77 -8.33 -6.34
C PHE A 355 -0.22 -7.69 -7.32
N GLU A 356 -1.27 -8.40 -7.70
CA GLU A 356 -2.30 -7.96 -8.64
C GLU A 356 -3.04 -6.75 -8.08
N LEU A 357 -3.34 -6.73 -6.79
CA LEU A 357 -3.95 -5.57 -6.13
C LEU A 357 -3.00 -4.37 -6.05
N ALA A 358 -1.70 -4.61 -5.81
CA ALA A 358 -0.70 -3.55 -5.85
C ALA A 358 -0.53 -2.99 -7.27
N LEU A 359 -0.60 -3.85 -8.30
CA LEU A 359 -0.64 -3.46 -9.70
C LEU A 359 -1.90 -2.67 -10.03
N TRP A 360 -3.05 -3.06 -9.50
CA TRP A 360 -4.30 -2.31 -9.64
C TRP A 360 -4.20 -0.93 -9.00
N GLY A 361 -3.63 -0.82 -7.80
CA GLY A 361 -3.35 0.47 -7.16
C GLY A 361 -2.46 1.37 -8.03
N ALA A 362 -1.37 0.81 -8.58
CA ALA A 362 -0.49 1.52 -9.51
C ALA A 362 -1.23 1.97 -10.79
N TRP A 363 -2.05 1.09 -11.36
CA TRP A 363 -2.86 1.36 -12.54
C TRP A 363 -3.84 2.53 -12.31
N GLN A 364 -4.55 2.53 -11.17
CA GLN A 364 -5.46 3.62 -10.81
C GLN A 364 -4.73 4.95 -10.63
N CYS A 365 -3.59 4.92 -9.94
CA CYS A 365 -2.75 6.10 -9.70
C CYS A 365 -2.27 6.75 -11.02
N LEU A 366 -1.84 5.93 -11.98
CA LEU A 366 -1.41 6.39 -13.30
C LEU A 366 -2.58 6.88 -14.17
N ASN A 367 -3.72 6.17 -14.16
CA ASN A 367 -4.91 6.58 -14.92
C ASN A 367 -5.50 7.90 -14.43
N ASN A 368 -5.53 8.09 -13.10
CA ASN A 368 -5.99 9.33 -12.48
C ASN A 368 -4.96 10.46 -12.54
N LYS A 369 -3.78 10.17 -13.11
CA LYS A 369 -2.65 11.13 -13.24
C LYS A 369 -2.20 11.69 -11.90
N SER A 370 -2.40 10.95 -10.79
CA SER A 370 -1.82 11.30 -9.50
C SER A 370 -0.32 11.00 -9.44
N ALA A 371 0.17 10.13 -10.34
CA ALA A 371 1.58 9.93 -10.64
C ALA A 371 1.83 9.83 -12.15
N LYS A 372 3.09 10.05 -12.56
CA LYS A 372 3.56 9.78 -13.93
C LYS A 372 4.29 8.44 -14.05
N MET A 373 4.78 7.92 -12.93
CA MET A 373 5.48 6.64 -12.87
C MET A 373 5.14 5.92 -11.57
N ALA A 374 4.97 4.61 -11.64
CA ALA A 374 4.72 3.76 -10.49
C ALA A 374 5.83 2.70 -10.39
N PHE A 375 6.33 2.48 -9.18
CA PHE A 375 7.35 1.50 -8.84
C PHE A 375 6.70 0.41 -8.01
N LEU A 376 6.62 -0.79 -8.55
CA LEU A 376 5.83 -1.88 -7.99
C LEU A 376 6.76 -2.98 -7.52
N SER A 377 6.59 -3.45 -6.28
CA SER A 377 7.29 -4.62 -5.75
C SER A 377 6.31 -5.67 -5.28
N ALA A 378 6.69 -6.95 -5.32
CA ALA A 378 6.04 -7.99 -4.55
C ALA A 378 7.11 -8.76 -3.79
N VAL A 379 6.83 -9.16 -2.56
CA VAL A 379 7.80 -9.85 -1.72
C VAL A 379 7.13 -10.72 -0.67
N ASP A 380 7.66 -11.92 -0.49
CA ASP A 380 7.34 -12.78 0.63
C ASP A 380 8.58 -13.56 1.07
N GLU A 381 8.60 -13.92 2.35
CA GLU A 381 9.70 -14.65 2.97
C GLU A 381 9.24 -15.98 3.60
N ALA A 382 10.11 -16.98 3.53
CA ALA A 382 9.87 -18.30 4.06
C ALA A 382 10.75 -18.48 5.31
N ASN A 383 10.12 -18.52 6.47
CA ASN A 383 10.78 -18.52 7.77
C ASN A 383 9.98 -19.38 8.78
N PRO A 384 10.56 -19.75 9.93
CA PRO A 384 9.88 -20.62 10.90
C PRO A 384 8.50 -20.12 11.37
N TYR A 385 8.24 -18.81 11.36
CA TYR A 385 6.94 -18.24 11.74
C TYR A 385 5.94 -18.31 10.58
N SER A 386 6.34 -18.01 9.34
CA SER A 386 5.44 -18.15 8.19
C SER A 386 4.97 -19.59 8.05
N LEU A 387 5.85 -20.56 8.26
CA LEU A 387 5.52 -22.00 8.24
C LEU A 387 4.41 -22.42 9.24
N LEU A 388 4.18 -21.66 10.32
CA LEU A 388 3.11 -21.96 11.27
C LEU A 388 1.71 -21.69 10.71
N PHE A 389 1.58 -20.87 9.66
CA PHE A 389 0.28 -20.56 9.06
C PHE A 389 -0.24 -21.71 8.18
N GLY A 390 0.58 -22.36 7.36
CA GLY A 390 0.06 -23.38 6.43
C GLY A 390 0.23 -24.83 6.88
N TYR A 391 1.29 -25.14 7.64
CA TYR A 391 1.62 -26.54 7.96
C TYR A 391 0.68 -27.24 8.93
N PRO A 392 0.13 -26.60 9.99
CA PRO A 392 -0.81 -27.28 10.88
C PRO A 392 -2.09 -27.76 10.19
N TRP A 393 -2.44 -27.17 9.04
CA TRP A 393 -3.63 -27.47 8.25
C TRP A 393 -3.33 -28.22 6.94
N ASP A 394 -2.10 -28.73 6.76
CA ASP A 394 -1.63 -29.44 5.56
C ASP A 394 -1.79 -28.66 4.24
N MET A 395 -1.98 -27.33 4.32
CA MET A 395 -2.05 -26.44 3.16
C MET A 395 -0.72 -26.39 2.42
N TRP A 396 0.38 -26.38 3.16
CA TRP A 396 1.73 -26.33 2.62
C TRP A 396 2.50 -27.59 2.98
N LYS A 397 3.48 -27.96 2.15
CA LYS A 397 4.32 -29.14 2.39
C LYS A 397 5.70 -28.76 2.94
N LYS A 398 6.17 -29.54 3.92
CA LYS A 398 7.48 -29.38 4.59
C LYS A 398 8.66 -29.94 3.80
N GLU A 399 8.38 -30.81 2.84
CA GLU A 399 9.40 -31.59 2.17
C GLU A 399 10.15 -30.77 1.12
N LYS A 400 11.45 -31.05 0.98
CA LYS A 400 12.22 -30.54 -0.16
C LYS A 400 11.69 -31.20 -1.42
N VAL A 401 10.89 -30.46 -2.18
CA VAL A 401 10.41 -30.95 -3.46
C VAL A 401 11.49 -30.72 -4.49
N LYS A 402 11.91 -31.81 -5.15
CA LYS A 402 12.69 -31.71 -6.37
C LYS A 402 11.69 -31.54 -7.51
N LEU A 403 11.49 -30.30 -7.94
CA LEU A 403 10.69 -30.02 -9.13
C LEU A 403 11.53 -30.34 -10.36
N THR A 404 11.06 -31.27 -11.18
CA THR A 404 11.61 -31.51 -12.52
C THR A 404 10.73 -30.80 -13.54
N PRO A 405 11.30 -30.08 -14.52
CA PRO A 405 10.53 -29.61 -15.67
C PRO A 405 9.81 -30.81 -16.29
N CYS A 406 8.51 -30.68 -16.51
CA CYS A 406 7.73 -31.74 -17.15
C CYS A 406 8.35 -32.05 -18.52
N GLN A 407 8.67 -33.32 -18.79
CA GLN A 407 9.20 -33.71 -20.09
C GLN A 407 8.07 -33.67 -21.11
N TYR A 408 8.22 -32.81 -22.13
CA TYR A 408 7.34 -32.81 -23.27
C TYR A 408 7.55 -34.12 -24.07
N ASN A 409 6.69 -35.11 -23.86
CA ASN A 409 6.84 -36.45 -24.44
C ASN A 409 6.30 -36.58 -25.87
N GLY A 410 6.03 -35.47 -26.56
CA GLY A 410 5.66 -35.47 -27.99
C GLY A 410 4.23 -35.94 -28.31
N GLU A 411 3.53 -36.58 -27.38
CA GLU A 411 2.09 -36.82 -27.48
C GLU A 411 1.33 -35.62 -26.90
N LYS A 412 0.52 -34.96 -27.73
CA LYS A 412 -0.39 -33.88 -27.30
C LYS A 412 -1.52 -34.47 -26.46
N GLU A 413 -1.26 -34.82 -25.21
CA GLU A 413 -2.31 -34.75 -24.19
C GLU A 413 -2.19 -33.36 -23.55
N ASP A 414 -3.18 -32.54 -23.87
CA ASP A 414 -3.61 -31.24 -23.33
C ASP A 414 -2.61 -30.07 -23.13
N GLY A 415 -1.30 -30.25 -23.24
CA GLY A 415 -0.32 -29.15 -23.23
C GLY A 415 -0.21 -28.40 -21.89
N LEU A 416 -0.81 -28.94 -20.82
CA LEU A 416 -0.77 -28.39 -19.47
C LEU A 416 0.49 -28.87 -18.75
N ILE A 417 1.24 -27.92 -18.18
CA ILE A 417 2.35 -28.25 -17.26
C ILE A 417 1.71 -28.64 -15.92
N ARG A 418 1.58 -29.94 -15.66
CA ARG A 418 1.15 -30.44 -14.35
C ARG A 418 2.37 -30.63 -13.45
N ASN A 419 2.26 -30.18 -12.22
CA ASN A 419 3.19 -30.56 -11.18
C ASN A 419 2.77 -31.95 -10.68
N ASP A 420 3.65 -32.96 -10.74
CA ASP A 420 3.36 -34.29 -10.16
C ASP A 420 3.25 -34.26 -8.61
N PHE A 421 3.45 -33.07 -8.03
CA PHE A 421 3.45 -32.82 -6.60
C PHE A 421 2.08 -32.37 -6.09
N LYS A 422 1.58 -33.01 -5.04
CA LYS A 422 0.34 -32.61 -4.34
C LYS A 422 0.64 -31.68 -3.17
N GLY A 423 0.09 -30.48 -3.23
CA GLY A 423 0.16 -29.42 -2.22
C GLY A 423 1.12 -28.29 -2.60
N THR A 424 1.02 -27.16 -1.89
CA THR A 424 1.85 -25.98 -2.17
C THR A 424 3.20 -26.04 -1.45
N VAL A 425 4.26 -25.64 -2.14
CA VAL A 425 5.60 -25.43 -1.55
C VAL A 425 5.80 -23.95 -1.31
N LEU A 426 6.07 -23.57 -0.06
CA LEU A 426 6.33 -22.17 0.26
C LEU A 426 7.66 -21.72 -0.36
N GLY A 427 7.61 -20.67 -1.18
CA GLY A 427 8.77 -19.99 -1.73
C GLY A 427 9.06 -18.67 -1.01
N GLU A 428 10.27 -18.16 -1.20
CA GLU A 428 10.64 -16.81 -0.80
C GLU A 428 11.30 -16.08 -1.97
N GLY A 429 11.12 -14.77 -2.04
CA GLY A 429 11.67 -13.95 -3.11
C GLY A 429 11.01 -12.60 -3.19
N ALA A 430 11.52 -11.78 -4.12
CA ALA A 430 10.92 -10.50 -4.45
C ALA A 430 10.98 -10.22 -5.95
N SER A 431 10.04 -9.42 -6.44
CA SER A 431 10.03 -8.83 -7.77
C SER A 431 9.93 -7.30 -7.68
N PHE A 432 10.35 -6.63 -8.75
CA PHE A 432 10.27 -5.19 -8.89
C PHE A 432 9.99 -4.80 -10.34
N PHE A 433 9.13 -3.80 -10.54
CA PHE A 433 8.72 -3.31 -11.86
C PHE A 433 8.68 -1.78 -11.88
N ILE A 434 9.04 -1.19 -13.02
CA ILE A 434 8.83 0.23 -13.32
C ILE A 434 7.72 0.35 -14.36
N LEU A 435 6.63 1.00 -13.97
CA LEU A 435 5.42 1.16 -14.78
C LEU A 435 5.18 2.63 -15.12
N GLY A 436 4.73 2.90 -16.33
CA GLY A 436 4.37 4.25 -16.74
C GLY A 436 3.59 4.26 -18.05
N PRO A 437 2.94 5.38 -18.40
CA PRO A 437 2.23 5.51 -19.65
C PRO A 437 3.18 5.29 -20.82
N TYR A 438 2.71 4.65 -21.89
CA TYR A 438 3.49 4.59 -23.12
C TYR A 438 3.47 5.96 -23.80
N ASN A 439 4.58 6.66 -23.68
CA ASN A 439 4.96 7.77 -24.53
C ASN A 439 5.95 7.20 -25.55
N SER A 440 5.75 7.49 -26.84
CA SER A 440 6.60 7.05 -27.95
C SER A 440 8.01 7.66 -27.82
N ASN A 441 8.78 7.18 -26.85
CA ASN A 441 10.15 7.60 -26.59
C ASN A 441 11.08 6.67 -27.38
N PRO A 442 11.87 7.20 -28.34
CA PRO A 442 12.77 6.38 -29.13
C PRO A 442 13.99 5.85 -28.35
N GLU A 443 14.31 6.41 -27.18
CA GLU A 443 15.53 6.06 -26.42
C GLU A 443 15.42 4.76 -25.62
N ILE A 444 14.22 4.38 -25.18
CA ILE A 444 14.01 3.20 -24.32
C ILE A 444 12.81 2.44 -24.85
N LYS A 445 13.00 1.15 -25.12
CA LYS A 445 11.92 0.26 -25.52
C LYS A 445 11.31 -0.37 -24.25
N PRO A 446 9.98 -0.33 -24.09
CA PRO A 446 9.35 -1.06 -23.01
C PRO A 446 9.54 -2.58 -23.20
N LEU A 447 9.62 -3.31 -22.09
CA LEU A 447 9.72 -4.76 -22.06
C LEU A 447 8.43 -5.42 -22.52
N ALA A 448 7.29 -4.89 -22.09
CA ALA A 448 5.97 -5.35 -22.43
C ALA A 448 4.93 -4.25 -22.19
N PHE A 449 3.69 -4.52 -22.62
CA PHE A 449 2.54 -3.68 -22.32
C PHE A 449 1.51 -4.49 -21.54
N ILE A 450 1.03 -3.94 -20.44
CA ILE A 450 -0.16 -4.42 -19.78
C ILE A 450 -1.34 -3.81 -20.53
N GLN A 451 -2.06 -4.66 -21.28
CA GLN A 451 -3.16 -4.25 -22.15
C GLN A 451 -4.46 -4.06 -21.36
N ASP A 452 -4.64 -4.87 -20.33
CA ASP A 452 -5.81 -4.87 -19.48
C ASP A 452 -5.45 -5.49 -18.12
N LEU A 453 -6.20 -5.09 -17.09
CA LEU A 453 -6.10 -5.63 -15.74
C LEU A 453 -7.51 -5.79 -15.19
N ASP A 454 -7.85 -7.01 -14.83
CA ASP A 454 -9.15 -7.36 -14.27
C ASP A 454 -8.95 -8.27 -13.06
N ILE A 455 -9.63 -7.94 -11.97
CA ILE A 455 -9.58 -8.71 -10.72
C ILE A 455 -11.00 -9.13 -10.44
N HIS A 456 -11.25 -10.43 -10.58
CA HIS A 456 -12.57 -11.00 -10.42
C HIS A 456 -12.63 -11.87 -9.17
N PHE A 457 -13.64 -11.63 -8.33
CA PHE A 457 -13.92 -12.47 -7.18
C PHE A 457 -14.96 -13.50 -7.56
N PHE A 458 -14.53 -14.75 -7.66
CA PHE A 458 -15.44 -15.86 -7.82
C PHE A 458 -16.12 -16.18 -6.48
N PRO A 459 -17.46 -16.23 -6.42
CA PRO A 459 -18.15 -16.65 -5.20
C PRO A 459 -17.85 -18.13 -4.92
N CYS A 460 -18.10 -18.58 -3.68
CA CYS A 460 -18.04 -20.00 -3.36
C CYS A 460 -19.00 -20.78 -4.27
N TYR A 461 -18.46 -21.74 -5.01
CA TYR A 461 -19.24 -22.60 -5.89
C TYR A 461 -19.80 -23.81 -5.14
N SER A 462 -20.91 -24.34 -5.65
CA SER A 462 -21.50 -25.56 -5.08
C SER A 462 -20.75 -26.83 -5.47
N SER A 463 -19.92 -26.76 -6.52
CA SER A 463 -19.07 -27.85 -7.03
C SER A 463 -17.83 -27.30 -7.77
N LEU A 464 -16.82 -28.15 -7.97
CA LEU A 464 -15.63 -27.80 -8.74
C LEU A 464 -15.97 -27.59 -10.24
N GLU A 465 -16.83 -28.42 -10.79
CA GLU A 465 -17.27 -28.34 -12.19
C GLU A 465 -17.96 -27.01 -12.49
N GLU A 466 -18.82 -26.53 -11.58
CA GLU A 466 -19.44 -25.21 -11.69
C GLU A 466 -18.39 -24.10 -11.70
N GLY A 467 -17.38 -24.19 -10.83
CA GLY A 467 -16.30 -23.21 -10.76
C GLY A 467 -15.52 -23.10 -12.07
N ILE A 468 -15.11 -24.25 -12.61
CA ILE A 468 -14.38 -24.34 -13.88
C ILE A 468 -15.21 -23.75 -15.02
N GLU A 469 -16.51 -24.08 -15.12
CA GLU A 469 -17.38 -23.56 -16.19
C GLU A 469 -17.51 -22.03 -16.13
N LYS A 470 -17.65 -21.47 -14.91
CA LYS A 470 -17.78 -20.02 -14.71
C LYS A 470 -16.49 -19.28 -15.03
N GLU A 471 -15.35 -19.83 -14.64
CA GLU A 471 -14.04 -19.25 -14.94
C GLU A 471 -13.73 -19.31 -16.44
N ALA A 472 -14.00 -20.44 -17.10
CA ALA A 472 -13.86 -20.58 -18.55
C ALA A 472 -14.73 -19.55 -19.30
N LEU A 473 -16.01 -19.42 -18.92
CA LEU A 473 -16.92 -18.45 -19.51
C LEU A 473 -16.44 -17.00 -19.33
N TYR A 474 -15.88 -16.69 -18.16
CA TYR A 474 -15.29 -15.39 -17.87
C TYR A 474 -14.07 -15.12 -18.78
N LEU A 475 -13.15 -16.08 -18.91
CA LEU A 475 -11.98 -15.97 -19.78
C LEU A 475 -12.37 -15.82 -21.26
N GLU A 476 -13.34 -16.60 -21.75
CA GLU A 476 -13.85 -16.46 -23.12
C GLU A 476 -14.40 -15.06 -23.39
N LYS A 477 -15.20 -14.52 -22.46
CA LYS A 477 -15.75 -13.16 -22.57
C LYS A 477 -14.62 -12.12 -22.59
N LYS A 478 -13.58 -12.34 -21.78
CA LYS A 478 -12.44 -11.43 -21.71
C LYS A 478 -11.64 -11.41 -23.00
N ILE A 479 -11.32 -12.57 -23.55
CA ILE A 479 -10.60 -12.72 -24.81
C ILE A 479 -11.35 -12.07 -25.97
N LYS A 480 -12.68 -12.26 -26.03
CA LYS A 480 -13.55 -11.57 -26.99
C LYS A 480 -13.50 -10.04 -26.82
N THR A 481 -13.49 -9.54 -25.59
CA THR A 481 -13.42 -8.09 -25.30
C THR A 481 -12.08 -7.47 -25.70
N LEU A 482 -10.99 -8.25 -25.63
CA LEU A 482 -9.65 -7.82 -26.03
C LEU A 482 -9.38 -7.94 -27.54
N ASN A 483 -10.35 -8.38 -28.34
CA ASN A 483 -10.21 -8.62 -29.78
C ASN A 483 -8.99 -9.50 -30.13
N LEU A 484 -8.68 -10.48 -29.27
CA LEU A 484 -7.62 -11.44 -29.55
C LEU A 484 -8.16 -12.48 -30.54
N GLU A 485 -7.63 -12.50 -31.77
CA GLU A 485 -8.15 -13.31 -32.89
C GLU A 485 -7.91 -14.83 -32.74
N SER A 486 -6.96 -15.25 -31.89
CA SER A 486 -6.63 -16.66 -31.67
C SER A 486 -5.91 -16.88 -30.33
N TYR A 487 -6.13 -18.06 -29.72
CA TYR A 487 -5.42 -18.53 -28.52
C TYR A 487 -3.97 -18.95 -28.81
N GLU A 488 -3.62 -19.21 -30.07
CA GLU A 488 -2.35 -19.84 -30.47
C GLU A 488 -1.10 -19.03 -30.11
N ASN A 489 -1.24 -17.73 -29.85
CA ASN A 489 -0.14 -16.83 -29.46
C ASN A 489 -0.22 -16.38 -27.99
N LEU A 490 -1.07 -16.99 -27.18
CA LEU A 490 -1.22 -16.67 -25.76
C LEU A 490 -0.42 -17.64 -24.89
N LEU A 491 0.40 -17.07 -24.00
CA LEU A 491 0.99 -17.81 -22.88
C LEU A 491 0.11 -17.58 -21.65
N PHE A 492 -0.47 -18.65 -21.12
CA PHE A 492 -1.17 -18.63 -19.84
C PHE A 492 -0.18 -18.95 -18.73
N LEU A 493 0.01 -18.00 -17.81
CA LEU A 493 0.68 -18.25 -16.53
C LEU A 493 -0.39 -18.58 -15.50
N LEU A 494 -0.54 -19.87 -15.21
CA LEU A 494 -1.54 -20.37 -14.27
C LEU A 494 -1.03 -20.22 -12.83
N GLY A 495 -1.96 -20.02 -11.89
CA GLY A 495 -1.66 -19.99 -10.45
C GLY A 495 -1.25 -21.34 -9.86
N ALA A 496 -1.18 -22.39 -10.68
CA ALA A 496 -0.92 -23.80 -10.38
C ALA A 496 -0.09 -24.01 -9.11
N ASN A 497 -0.79 -24.14 -7.98
CA ASN A 497 -0.19 -24.15 -6.65
C ASN A 497 -0.07 -25.56 -6.08
N GLY A 498 -0.39 -26.60 -6.86
CA GLY A 498 -0.38 -27.99 -6.43
C GLY A 498 -1.62 -28.41 -5.63
N ASP A 499 -2.60 -27.52 -5.43
CA ASP A 499 -3.89 -27.89 -4.83
C ASP A 499 -4.75 -28.59 -5.90
N PRO A 500 -5.15 -29.86 -5.70
CA PRO A 500 -5.98 -30.59 -6.67
C PRO A 500 -7.34 -29.95 -6.98
N ALA A 501 -7.79 -28.98 -6.18
CA ALA A 501 -9.01 -28.22 -6.46
C ALA A 501 -8.77 -26.95 -7.29
N LEU A 502 -7.53 -26.49 -7.44
CA LEU A 502 -7.14 -25.30 -8.20
C LEU A 502 -6.35 -25.63 -9.48
N ASP A 503 -5.62 -26.75 -9.48
CA ASP A 503 -4.99 -27.36 -10.67
C ASP A 503 -6.04 -28.08 -11.53
#